data_AF-A0A8H6AH08-F1
#
_entry.id   AF-A0A8H6AH08-F1
#
_cell.length_a   1.000
_cell.length_b   1.000
_cell.length_c   1.000
_cell.angle_alpha   90.00
_cell.angle_beta   90.00
_cell.angle_gamma   90.00
#
_symmetry.space_group_name_H-M   'P 1'
#
loop_
_entity.id
_entity.type
_entity.pdbx_description
1 polymer ?
#
loop_
_entity_poly.entity_id
_entity_poly.type
_entity_poly.pdbx_seq_one_letter_code
_entity_poly.pdbx_strand_id
1 'polypeptide(L)'
;MALITHILLPFLLLFSVLCDAEGPTSVRKNDSFEEADLVSFLNSKPSQHDAVFTEAVQLLESMRSSPSCNRLAASRLVTSCQSIGEKTSNIDTETYLLLEHTRSLYAARLAICELNGAGTSIPPACLPVTIPPPQKKGIFGFSAKSKVPVNVMDSIPNQLLESCLKSLESRPQWWTSYSNSRQNAFLICQATRIENEKQELLNLYRSVVKSSNKLNQGLQEALQTAAAESSQHRAFVREIDILNARLIHDIEKTQSQFKSVFEKVFYNIETGAVSIVNTVASMLGSVQDQATALDKNIQNVSAEVTKLQYTFRDLLDEVLSRNEQITLAHQQNAMSHNELALSLRSKLESLVQEDMARLFHNVEAFDASLAGMALWEVRAPIGART
;
A
#
# COMPACT_ATOMS: atom_id res chain seq x y z
N MET A 1 16.60 -49.55 30.09
CA MET A 1 15.33 -48.85 29.79
C MET A 1 14.81 -48.15 31.04
N ALA A 2 15.54 -47.16 31.56
CA ALA A 2 15.16 -46.42 32.78
C ALA A 2 15.97 -45.11 32.91
N LEU A 3 16.05 -44.28 31.86
CA LEU A 3 16.79 -43.01 31.94
C LEU A 3 16.24 -41.86 31.08
N ILE A 4 14.94 -41.87 30.76
CA ILE A 4 14.32 -40.81 29.94
C ILE A 4 13.18 -40.07 30.68
N THR A 5 12.77 -40.51 31.87
CA THR A 5 11.61 -39.93 32.59
C THR A 5 11.93 -38.83 33.59
N HIS A 6 13.19 -38.43 33.79
CA HIS A 6 13.56 -37.43 34.81
C HIS A 6 13.88 -36.02 34.30
N ILE A 7 13.75 -35.73 33.01
CA ILE A 7 14.12 -34.40 32.45
C ILE A 7 12.90 -33.52 32.10
N LEU A 8 11.67 -34.05 32.12
CA LEU A 8 10.47 -33.28 31.72
C LEU A 8 9.70 -32.63 32.88
N LEU A 9 10.04 -32.91 34.15
CA LEU A 9 9.34 -32.34 35.30
C LEU A 9 9.82 -30.96 35.80
N PRO A 10 11.08 -30.50 35.62
CA PRO A 10 11.49 -29.20 36.17
C PRO A 10 11.17 -28.02 35.26
N PHE A 11 10.78 -28.25 33.99
CA PHE A 11 10.51 -27.15 33.05
C PHE A 11 9.09 -26.56 33.17
N LEU A 12 8.15 -27.28 33.78
CA LEU A 12 6.77 -26.81 33.99
C LEU A 12 6.56 -26.00 35.28
N LEU A 13 7.54 -25.98 36.19
CA LEU A 13 7.47 -25.26 37.47
C LEU A 13 8.18 -23.89 37.45
N LEU A 14 8.84 -23.52 36.36
CA LEU A 14 9.54 -22.24 36.20
C LEU A 14 8.72 -21.14 35.51
N PHE A 15 7.58 -21.48 34.90
CA PHE A 15 6.68 -20.49 34.28
C PHE A 15 5.58 -19.94 35.21
N SER A 16 5.37 -20.55 36.37
CA SER A 16 4.29 -20.18 37.31
C SER A 16 4.71 -19.22 38.42
N VAL A 17 5.95 -18.69 38.42
CA VAL A 17 6.49 -17.83 39.50
C VAL A 17 6.76 -16.38 39.06
N LEU A 18 6.35 -15.97 37.85
CA LEU A 18 6.34 -14.55 37.44
C LEU A 18 4.92 -14.05 37.16
N CYS A 19 4.05 -14.11 38.18
CA CYS A 19 2.93 -13.19 38.38
C CYS A 19 2.24 -13.56 39.69
N ASP A 20 2.82 -13.19 40.83
CA ASP A 20 1.99 -12.68 41.91
C ASP A 20 2.83 -11.96 42.98
N ALA A 21 2.61 -10.65 43.10
CA ALA A 21 2.90 -9.88 44.31
C ALA A 21 2.20 -8.52 44.18
N GLU A 22 0.96 -8.42 44.65
CA GLU A 22 0.55 -7.47 45.69
C GLU A 22 -0.91 -7.65 46.09
N GLY A 23 -1.13 -7.73 47.41
CA GLY A 23 -2.41 -7.98 48.05
C GLY A 23 -3.39 -6.78 48.09
N PRO A 24 -4.52 -6.93 48.80
CA PRO A 24 -5.72 -6.15 48.57
C PRO A 24 -5.68 -4.80 49.30
N THR A 25 -5.75 -3.71 48.53
CA THR A 25 -6.11 -2.40 49.07
C THR A 25 -7.50 -2.00 48.57
N SER A 26 -8.42 -1.89 49.52
CA SER A 26 -9.74 -1.31 49.36
C SER A 26 -9.63 0.12 48.82
N VAL A 27 -10.00 0.33 47.55
CA VAL A 27 -10.40 1.64 47.03
C VAL A 27 -11.77 1.49 46.40
N ARG A 28 -12.76 2.02 47.12
CA ARG A 28 -14.12 2.27 46.66
C ARG A 28 -14.07 3.17 45.42
N LYS A 29 -14.28 2.60 44.24
CA LYS A 29 -14.56 3.35 43.02
C LYS A 29 -15.98 3.03 42.56
N ASN A 30 -16.89 3.93 42.88
CA ASN A 30 -18.12 4.09 42.13
C ASN A 30 -17.71 4.49 40.71
N ASP A 31 -17.71 3.55 39.78
CA ASP A 31 -17.87 3.83 38.36
C ASP A 31 -18.71 2.70 37.80
N SER A 32 -20.02 2.83 37.98
CA SER A 32 -21.00 2.12 37.16
C SER A 32 -20.97 2.73 35.76
N PHE A 33 -19.93 2.45 35.01
CA PHE A 33 -20.04 2.44 33.56
C PHE A 33 -20.62 1.07 33.22
N GLU A 34 -21.93 1.07 32.96
CA GLU A 34 -22.60 -0.05 32.32
C GLU A 34 -21.73 -0.50 31.14
N GLU A 35 -21.18 -1.71 31.24
CA GLU A 35 -20.78 -2.49 30.09
C GLU A 35 -22.07 -2.79 29.33
N ALA A 36 -22.52 -1.81 28.55
CA ALA A 36 -23.67 -1.94 27.66
C ALA A 36 -23.37 -3.15 26.79
N ASP A 37 -24.13 -4.22 27.00
CA ASP A 37 -24.01 -5.47 26.26
C ASP A 37 -24.02 -5.14 24.75
N LEU A 38 -22.85 -5.20 24.13
CA LEU A 38 -22.67 -4.91 22.71
C LEU A 38 -23.58 -5.80 21.85
N VAL A 39 -23.94 -6.99 22.35
CA VAL A 39 -24.87 -7.91 21.69
C VAL A 39 -26.30 -7.38 21.75
N SER A 40 -26.74 -6.83 22.88
CA SER A 40 -28.03 -6.12 23.01
C SER A 40 -28.09 -4.86 22.14
N PHE A 41 -27.00 -4.11 22.01
CA PHE A 41 -26.91 -2.95 21.11
C PHE A 41 -26.97 -3.35 19.63
N LEU A 42 -26.31 -4.45 19.26
CA LEU A 42 -26.35 -5.00 17.90
C LEU A 42 -27.70 -5.64 17.55
N ASN A 43 -28.47 -6.13 18.52
CA ASN A 43 -29.77 -6.77 18.30
C ASN A 43 -30.98 -5.82 18.41
N SER A 44 -30.88 -4.73 19.18
CA SER A 44 -31.96 -3.74 19.31
C SER A 44 -32.07 -2.83 18.08
N LYS A 45 -30.92 -2.39 17.55
CA LYS A 45 -30.82 -1.46 16.43
C LYS A 45 -31.41 -1.98 15.09
N PRO A 46 -31.21 -3.25 14.67
CA PRO A 46 -31.79 -3.80 13.44
C PRO A 46 -33.32 -3.80 13.47
N SER A 47 -33.93 -4.17 14.60
CA SER A 47 -35.39 -4.28 14.73
C SER A 47 -36.10 -2.92 14.55
N GLN A 48 -35.51 -1.84 15.06
CA GLN A 48 -36.03 -0.49 14.89
C GLN A 48 -35.83 0.03 13.47
N HIS A 49 -34.67 -0.24 12.86
CA HIS A 49 -34.39 0.12 11.48
C HIS A 49 -35.31 -0.62 10.49
N ASP A 50 -35.62 -1.89 10.75
CA ASP A 50 -36.53 -2.70 9.93
C ASP A 50 -37.96 -2.18 9.98
N ALA A 51 -38.44 -1.72 11.14
CA ALA A 51 -39.76 -1.11 11.28
C ALA A 51 -39.87 0.22 10.50
N VAL A 52 -38.90 1.13 10.69
CA VAL A 52 -38.84 2.42 9.97
C VAL A 52 -38.73 2.21 8.46
N PHE A 53 -37.92 1.24 8.02
CA PHE A 53 -37.76 0.92 6.61
C PHE A 53 -39.05 0.34 6.02
N THR A 54 -39.72 -0.57 6.72
CA THR A 54 -41.00 -1.15 6.29
C THR A 54 -42.07 -0.08 6.13
N GLU A 55 -42.20 0.82 7.10
CA GLU A 55 -43.16 1.93 7.04
C GLU A 55 -42.84 2.90 5.89
N ALA A 56 -41.57 3.27 5.72
CA ALA A 56 -41.13 4.13 4.61
C ALA A 56 -41.41 3.49 3.23
N VAL A 57 -41.19 2.18 3.08
CA VAL A 57 -41.50 1.45 1.84
C VAL A 57 -43.00 1.46 1.56
N GLN A 58 -43.85 1.22 2.57
CA GLN A 58 -45.30 1.30 2.42
C GLN A 58 -45.76 2.70 1.98
N LEU A 59 -45.19 3.76 2.58
CA LEU A 59 -45.44 5.14 2.17
C LEU A 59 -45.02 5.39 0.71
N LEU A 60 -43.84 4.95 0.31
CA LEU A 60 -43.35 5.11 -1.07
C LEU A 60 -44.20 4.34 -2.09
N GLU A 61 -44.64 3.12 -1.77
CA GLU A 61 -45.53 2.33 -2.64
C GLU A 61 -46.92 2.99 -2.80
N SER A 62 -47.50 3.52 -1.72
CA SER A 62 -48.75 4.29 -1.81
C SER A 62 -48.62 5.54 -2.69
N MET A 63 -47.48 6.24 -2.60
CA MET A 63 -47.17 7.38 -3.47
C MET A 63 -46.92 6.96 -4.91
N ARG A 64 -46.41 5.74 -5.16
CA ARG A 64 -46.24 5.19 -6.51
C ARG A 64 -47.58 5.04 -7.24
N SER A 65 -48.64 4.69 -6.52
CA SER A 65 -50.01 4.64 -7.06
C SER A 65 -50.73 6.00 -7.12
N SER A 66 -50.13 7.06 -6.59
CA SER A 66 -50.71 8.40 -6.54
C SER A 66 -50.51 9.20 -7.84
N PRO A 67 -51.20 10.35 -8.02
CA PRO A 67 -51.00 11.23 -9.17
C PRO A 67 -49.53 11.65 -9.39
N SER A 68 -49.20 12.03 -10.62
CA SER A 68 -47.83 12.35 -11.04
C SER A 68 -47.11 13.39 -10.17
N CYS A 69 -47.86 14.36 -9.62
CA CYS A 69 -47.34 15.37 -8.70
C CYS A 69 -46.78 14.73 -7.41
N ASN A 70 -47.55 13.83 -6.78
CA ASN A 70 -47.17 13.13 -5.55
C ASN A 70 -45.94 12.24 -5.78
N ARG A 71 -45.93 11.50 -6.89
CA ARG A 71 -44.79 10.66 -7.30
C ARG A 71 -43.52 11.47 -7.47
N LEU A 72 -43.62 12.64 -8.11
CA LEU A 72 -42.47 13.49 -8.34
C LEU A 72 -41.97 14.13 -7.04
N ALA A 73 -42.88 14.54 -6.14
CA ALA A 73 -42.53 15.01 -4.80
C ALA A 73 -41.73 13.96 -4.02
N ALA A 74 -42.24 12.72 -3.98
CA ALA A 74 -41.62 11.58 -3.31
C ALA A 74 -40.24 11.25 -3.88
N SER A 75 -40.13 11.20 -5.21
CA SER A 75 -38.86 10.93 -5.88
C SER A 75 -37.81 11.98 -5.54
N ARG A 76 -38.18 13.27 -5.55
CA ARG A 76 -37.24 14.35 -5.20
C ARG A 76 -36.84 14.30 -3.71
N LEU A 77 -37.77 13.97 -2.82
CA LEU A 77 -37.48 13.78 -1.40
C LEU A 77 -36.43 12.69 -1.17
N VAL A 78 -36.62 11.51 -1.78
CA VAL A 78 -35.67 10.39 -1.64
C VAL A 78 -34.29 10.81 -2.15
N THR A 79 -34.22 11.39 -3.35
CA THR A 79 -32.92 11.84 -3.91
C THR A 79 -32.25 12.91 -3.05
N SER A 80 -32.99 13.90 -2.56
CA SER A 80 -32.45 14.92 -1.66
C SER A 80 -31.95 14.31 -0.35
N CYS A 81 -32.71 13.43 0.28
CA CYS A 81 -32.31 12.79 1.54
C CYS A 81 -31.15 11.78 1.38
N GLN A 82 -30.97 11.18 0.21
CA GLN A 82 -29.76 10.39 -0.12
C GLN A 82 -28.51 11.27 -0.18
N SER A 83 -28.61 12.45 -0.80
CA SER A 83 -27.46 13.34 -0.97
C SER A 83 -26.98 14.02 0.32
N ILE A 84 -27.82 14.05 1.37
CA ILE A 84 -27.53 14.67 2.67
C ILE A 84 -26.84 13.62 3.56
N GLY A 85 -25.50 13.60 3.53
CA GLY A 85 -24.67 12.72 4.35
C GLY A 85 -23.35 12.29 3.68
N GLU A 86 -23.28 12.35 2.35
CA GLU A 86 -22.13 11.88 1.56
C GLU A 86 -20.90 12.82 1.64
N LYS A 87 -21.02 14.01 2.26
CA LYS A 87 -20.07 15.13 2.08
C LYS A 87 -19.46 15.80 3.32
N THR A 88 -19.79 15.42 4.55
CA THR A 88 -19.42 16.26 5.72
C THR A 88 -18.65 15.50 6.82
N SER A 89 -17.39 15.92 7.04
CA SER A 89 -16.49 15.46 8.12
C SER A 89 -16.50 16.36 9.37
N ASN A 90 -17.27 17.43 9.34
CA ASN A 90 -17.71 18.27 10.45
C ASN A 90 -19.13 18.69 10.06
N ILE A 91 -20.02 19.03 11.00
CA ILE A 91 -21.35 19.66 10.79
C ILE A 91 -22.57 18.74 11.07
N ASP A 92 -22.94 18.59 12.35
CA ASP A 92 -24.25 18.02 12.73
C ASP A 92 -25.38 19.06 12.53
N THR A 93 -25.12 20.33 12.86
CA THR A 93 -26.13 21.41 12.85
C THR A 93 -26.61 21.80 11.44
N GLU A 94 -25.73 22.00 10.46
CA GLU A 94 -26.15 22.35 9.07
C GLU A 94 -26.84 21.17 8.40
N THR A 95 -26.38 19.94 8.68
CA THR A 95 -27.02 18.70 8.20
C THR A 95 -28.45 18.61 8.72
N TYR A 96 -28.66 18.91 10.01
CA TYR A 96 -29.99 18.99 10.60
C TYR A 96 -30.86 20.07 9.93
N LEU A 97 -30.34 21.28 9.74
CA LEU A 97 -31.07 22.38 9.10
C LEU A 97 -31.45 22.06 7.64
N LEU A 98 -30.54 21.43 6.90
CA LEU A 98 -30.76 21.02 5.53
C LEU A 98 -31.84 19.94 5.44
N LEU A 99 -31.78 18.96 6.34
CA LEU A 99 -32.76 17.88 6.42
C LEU A 99 -34.15 18.41 6.80
N GLU A 100 -34.21 19.37 7.72
CA GLU A 100 -35.43 20.05 8.12
C GLU A 100 -36.03 20.86 6.97
N HIS A 101 -35.20 21.60 6.24
CA HIS A 101 -35.61 22.31 5.04
C HIS A 101 -36.15 21.35 3.97
N THR A 102 -35.44 20.25 3.70
CA THR A 102 -35.87 19.23 2.72
C THR A 102 -37.21 18.61 3.08
N ARG A 103 -37.42 18.24 4.35
CA ARG A 103 -38.70 17.69 4.85
C ARG A 103 -39.84 18.69 4.68
N SER A 104 -39.60 19.94 5.08
CA SER A 104 -40.60 21.01 4.97
C SER A 104 -40.93 21.36 3.51
N LEU A 105 -39.94 21.38 2.62
CA LEU A 105 -40.12 21.63 1.20
C LEU A 105 -40.95 20.53 0.52
N TYR A 106 -40.64 19.26 0.80
CA TYR A 106 -41.46 18.14 0.33
C TYR A 106 -42.88 18.23 0.85
N ALA A 107 -43.05 18.51 2.15
CA ALA A 107 -44.36 18.59 2.76
C ALA A 107 -45.23 19.68 2.14
N ALA A 108 -44.65 20.86 1.90
CA ALA A 108 -45.33 21.95 1.20
C ALA A 108 -45.72 21.55 -0.23
N ARG A 109 -44.81 20.90 -0.96
CA ARG A 109 -45.06 20.41 -2.33
C ARG A 109 -46.18 19.37 -2.38
N LEU A 110 -46.17 18.40 -1.46
CA LEU A 110 -47.20 17.37 -1.41
C LEU A 110 -48.56 17.98 -1.04
N ALA A 111 -48.59 18.92 -0.09
CA ALA A 111 -49.80 19.65 0.22
C ALA A 111 -50.35 20.41 -0.99
N ILE A 112 -49.50 21.12 -1.73
CA ILE A 112 -49.88 21.79 -2.97
C ILE A 112 -50.44 20.80 -4.01
N CYS A 113 -49.84 19.61 -4.15
CA CYS A 113 -50.36 18.56 -5.03
C CYS A 113 -51.77 18.12 -4.62
N GLU A 114 -52.03 17.96 -3.32
CA GLU A 114 -53.34 17.58 -2.78
C GLU A 114 -54.38 18.70 -2.97
N LEU A 115 -54.00 19.97 -2.77
CA LEU A 115 -54.89 21.12 -3.05
C LEU A 115 -55.34 21.13 -4.50
N ASN A 116 -54.39 20.97 -5.42
CA ASN A 116 -54.67 20.94 -6.85
C ASN A 116 -55.53 19.71 -7.23
N GLY A 117 -55.26 18.54 -6.62
CA GLY A 117 -56.06 17.33 -6.80
C GLY A 117 -57.50 17.47 -6.29
N ALA A 118 -57.72 18.27 -5.25
CA ALA A 118 -59.03 18.61 -4.71
C ALA A 118 -59.73 19.77 -5.46
N GLY A 119 -59.13 20.30 -6.53
CA GLY A 119 -59.67 21.44 -7.29
C GLY A 119 -59.62 22.78 -6.53
N THR A 120 -58.83 22.87 -5.46
CA THR A 120 -58.63 24.10 -4.68
C THR A 120 -57.53 24.95 -5.32
N SER A 121 -57.71 26.27 -5.34
CA SER A 121 -56.68 27.18 -5.84
C SER A 121 -55.43 27.17 -4.96
N ILE A 122 -54.26 27.12 -5.60
CA ILE A 122 -52.97 27.19 -4.91
C ILE A 122 -52.75 28.64 -4.45
N PRO A 123 -52.38 28.89 -3.17
CA PRO A 123 -52.05 30.23 -2.71
C PRO A 123 -50.91 30.87 -3.53
N PRO A 124 -50.99 32.18 -3.88
CA PRO A 124 -49.96 32.83 -4.70
C PRO A 124 -48.53 32.71 -4.13
N ALA A 125 -48.39 32.77 -2.80
CA ALA A 125 -47.11 32.59 -2.12
C ALA A 125 -46.47 31.21 -2.31
N CYS A 126 -47.28 30.18 -2.64
CA CYS A 126 -46.83 28.81 -2.87
C CYS A 126 -46.50 28.51 -4.32
N LEU A 127 -46.78 29.41 -5.27
CA LEU A 127 -46.46 29.21 -6.69
C LEU A 127 -44.97 28.90 -6.94
N PRO A 128 -43.99 29.59 -6.30
CA PRO A 128 -42.58 29.25 -6.46
C PRO A 128 -42.19 27.89 -5.88
N VAL A 129 -42.99 27.37 -4.94
CA VAL A 129 -42.76 26.10 -4.24
C VAL A 129 -43.30 24.90 -5.02
N THR A 130 -44.19 25.15 -5.99
CA THR A 130 -44.76 24.11 -6.86
C THR A 130 -43.66 23.28 -7.54
N ILE A 131 -43.98 22.02 -7.83
CA ILE A 131 -43.06 21.16 -8.58
C ILE A 131 -43.13 21.57 -10.04
N PRO A 132 -42.03 22.07 -10.65
CA PRO A 132 -42.06 22.47 -12.04
C PRO A 132 -42.37 21.23 -12.91
N PRO A 133 -43.23 21.37 -13.94
CA PRO A 133 -43.52 20.27 -14.84
C PRO A 133 -42.22 19.83 -15.54
N PRO A 134 -42.05 18.52 -15.81
CA PRO A 134 -40.91 18.06 -16.60
C PRO A 134 -40.93 18.79 -17.94
N GLN A 135 -39.86 19.51 -18.27
CA GLN A 135 -39.79 20.24 -19.53
C GLN A 135 -40.00 19.25 -20.68
N LYS A 136 -41.13 19.38 -21.39
CA LYS A 136 -41.40 18.61 -22.60
C LYS A 136 -40.35 19.01 -23.63
N LYS A 137 -39.40 18.11 -23.94
CA LYS A 137 -38.53 18.25 -25.10
C LYS A 137 -39.44 18.40 -26.32
N GLY A 138 -39.44 19.58 -26.93
CA GLY A 138 -40.22 19.86 -28.13
C GLY A 138 -39.84 18.91 -29.26
N ILE A 139 -40.84 18.50 -30.05
CA ILE A 139 -40.72 17.56 -31.16
C ILE A 139 -39.93 18.16 -32.36
N PHE A 140 -39.65 19.47 -32.34
CA PHE A 140 -38.80 20.12 -33.34
C PHE A 140 -37.36 20.27 -32.84
N GLY A 141 -36.47 19.58 -33.55
CA GLY A 141 -35.06 19.42 -33.19
C GLY A 141 -34.29 20.72 -33.14
N PHE A 142 -33.86 21.09 -31.93
CA PHE A 142 -32.49 21.47 -31.64
C PHE A 142 -32.17 20.87 -30.26
N SER A 143 -31.40 19.78 -30.25
CA SER A 143 -30.90 19.20 -29.00
C SER A 143 -29.82 20.12 -28.43
N ALA A 144 -30.23 21.16 -27.71
CA ALA A 144 -29.39 21.70 -26.66
C ALA A 144 -29.20 20.56 -25.65
N LYS A 145 -28.01 19.95 -25.65
CA LYS A 145 -27.56 19.03 -24.61
C LYS A 145 -27.40 19.81 -23.28
N SER A 146 -28.48 20.39 -22.77
CA SER A 146 -28.58 20.59 -21.34
C SER A 146 -28.84 19.19 -20.77
N LYS A 147 -27.75 18.49 -20.46
CA LYS A 147 -27.78 17.52 -19.36
C LYS A 147 -28.26 18.35 -18.18
N VAL A 148 -29.57 18.35 -17.91
CA VAL A 148 -30.08 18.85 -16.63
C VAL A 148 -29.38 17.97 -15.61
N PRO A 149 -28.41 18.50 -14.84
CA PRO A 149 -27.82 17.73 -13.79
C PRO A 149 -28.97 17.45 -12.82
N VAL A 150 -29.23 16.18 -12.53
CA VAL A 150 -30.12 15.75 -11.44
C VAL A 150 -29.49 16.09 -10.06
N ASN A 151 -28.63 17.10 -10.02
CA ASN A 151 -27.80 17.57 -8.92
C ASN A 151 -27.99 19.07 -8.63
N VAL A 152 -28.98 19.73 -9.24
CA VAL A 152 -29.46 20.97 -8.66
C VAL A 152 -30.35 20.55 -7.50
N MET A 153 -29.76 20.52 -6.30
CA MET A 153 -30.53 20.67 -5.06
C MET A 153 -31.63 21.66 -5.36
N ASP A 154 -32.89 21.25 -5.23
CA ASP A 154 -34.07 22.11 -5.35
C ASP A 154 -34.02 23.14 -4.21
N SER A 155 -33.03 24.04 -4.25
CA SER A 155 -32.74 24.98 -3.19
C SER A 155 -33.64 26.17 -3.41
N ILE A 156 -34.89 26.00 -3.00
CA ILE A 156 -35.82 27.11 -2.85
C ILE A 156 -35.32 27.90 -1.63
N PRO A 157 -35.08 29.22 -1.77
CA PRO A 157 -34.71 30.05 -0.62
C PRO A 157 -35.72 29.87 0.52
N ASN A 158 -35.22 29.75 1.76
CA ASN A 158 -36.04 29.60 2.97
C ASN A 158 -37.18 30.62 3.02
N GLN A 159 -36.93 31.87 2.63
CA GLN A 159 -37.93 32.94 2.64
C GLN A 159 -39.16 32.64 1.76
N LEU A 160 -38.99 31.98 0.61
CA LEU A 160 -40.10 31.60 -0.27
C LEU A 160 -40.89 30.44 0.32
N LEU A 161 -40.19 29.47 0.92
CA LEU A 161 -40.83 28.36 1.62
C LEU A 161 -41.66 28.88 2.80
N GLU A 162 -41.09 29.73 3.65
CA GLU A 162 -41.78 30.34 4.81
C GLU A 162 -43.04 31.13 4.41
N SER A 163 -42.97 31.89 3.31
CA SER A 163 -44.12 32.61 2.76
C SER A 163 -45.26 31.65 2.34
N CYS A 164 -44.90 30.53 1.73
CA CYS A 164 -45.85 29.47 1.41
C CYS A 164 -46.42 28.80 2.67
N LEU A 165 -45.57 28.47 3.66
CA LEU A 165 -46.00 27.83 4.91
C LEU A 165 -47.01 28.68 5.67
N LYS A 166 -46.78 30.00 5.79
CA LYS A 166 -47.76 30.95 6.35
C LYS A 166 -49.10 30.94 5.62
N SER A 167 -49.07 30.75 4.31
CA SER A 167 -50.30 30.64 3.51
C SER A 167 -51.01 29.30 3.73
N LEU A 168 -50.27 28.20 3.88
CA LEU A 168 -50.84 26.89 4.22
C LEU A 168 -51.43 26.86 5.64
N GLU A 169 -50.84 27.60 6.59
CA GLU A 169 -51.35 27.74 7.96
C GLU A 169 -52.71 28.46 8.01
N SER A 170 -53.01 29.33 7.02
CA SER A 170 -54.26 30.10 6.98
C SER A 170 -55.54 29.26 6.92
N ARG A 171 -55.45 27.96 6.59
CA ARG A 171 -56.59 27.05 6.55
C ARG A 171 -56.26 25.70 7.21
N PRO A 172 -57.09 25.21 8.14
CA PRO A 172 -56.81 23.96 8.87
C PRO A 172 -56.58 22.74 7.98
N GLN A 173 -57.34 22.60 6.88
CA GLN A 173 -57.21 21.47 5.96
C GLN A 173 -55.88 21.48 5.20
N TRP A 174 -55.34 22.67 4.88
CA TRP A 174 -54.06 22.80 4.19
C TRP A 174 -52.91 22.49 5.13
N TRP A 175 -52.98 23.02 6.36
CA TRP A 175 -52.01 22.74 7.41
C TRP A 175 -51.98 21.25 7.80
N THR A 176 -53.14 20.58 7.83
CA THR A 176 -53.24 19.15 8.12
C THR A 176 -52.51 18.32 7.07
N SER A 177 -52.73 18.63 5.78
CA SER A 177 -52.02 17.99 4.66
C SER A 177 -50.50 18.19 4.76
N TYR A 178 -50.05 19.42 4.99
CA TYR A 178 -48.63 19.74 5.19
C TYR A 178 -48.02 18.97 6.38
N SER A 179 -48.65 19.04 7.56
CA SER A 179 -48.11 18.44 8.79
C SER A 179 -48.04 16.91 8.73
N ASN A 180 -49.02 16.25 8.10
CA ASN A 180 -48.97 14.80 7.83
C ASN A 180 -47.83 14.47 6.85
N SER A 181 -47.72 15.23 5.77
CA SER A 181 -46.65 15.06 4.78
C SER A 181 -45.26 15.25 5.40
N ARG A 182 -45.09 16.20 6.33
CA ARG A 182 -43.81 16.43 7.03
C ARG A 182 -43.41 15.26 7.92
N GLN A 183 -44.36 14.59 8.57
CA GLN A 183 -44.10 13.36 9.33
C GLN A 183 -43.68 12.21 8.41
N ASN A 184 -44.38 12.01 7.30
CA ASN A 184 -43.98 11.03 6.28
C ASN A 184 -42.56 11.30 5.76
N ALA A 185 -42.23 12.58 5.56
CA ALA A 185 -40.89 13.00 5.13
C ALA A 185 -39.80 12.62 6.14
N PHE A 186 -40.09 12.74 7.44
CA PHE A 186 -39.17 12.32 8.49
C PHE A 186 -38.82 10.84 8.36
N LEU A 187 -39.83 9.97 8.26
CA LEU A 187 -39.67 8.52 8.14
C LEU A 187 -38.92 8.11 6.87
N ILE A 188 -39.31 8.68 5.72
CA ILE A 188 -38.67 8.38 4.43
C ILE A 188 -37.20 8.79 4.44
N CYS A 189 -36.88 9.99 4.94
CA CYS A 189 -35.50 10.44 5.01
C CYS A 189 -34.67 9.67 6.03
N GLN A 190 -35.27 9.23 7.14
CA GLN A 190 -34.60 8.35 8.10
C GLN A 190 -34.25 7.01 7.45
N ALA A 191 -35.21 6.33 6.82
CA ALA A 191 -34.99 5.06 6.12
C ALA A 191 -33.93 5.18 5.01
N THR A 192 -33.99 6.27 4.24
CA THR A 192 -33.07 6.56 3.15
C THR A 192 -31.62 6.71 3.65
N ARG A 193 -31.43 7.43 4.75
CA ARG A 193 -30.09 7.62 5.35
C ARG A 193 -29.53 6.34 5.93
N ILE A 194 -30.36 5.54 6.61
CA ILE A 194 -29.95 4.22 7.13
C ILE A 194 -29.45 3.32 5.99
N GLU A 195 -30.14 3.30 4.84
CA GLU A 195 -29.71 2.50 3.69
C GLU A 195 -28.39 3.03 3.09
N ASN A 196 -28.17 4.35 3.06
CA ASN A 196 -26.91 4.93 2.61
C ASN A 196 -25.73 4.54 3.53
N GLU A 197 -25.91 4.68 4.85
CA GLU A 197 -24.91 4.30 5.87
C GLU A 197 -24.54 2.82 5.76
N LYS A 198 -25.52 1.94 5.52
CA LYS A 198 -25.30 0.51 5.28
C LYS A 198 -24.45 0.25 4.02
N GLN A 199 -24.73 0.94 2.92
CA GLN A 199 -23.99 0.76 1.67
C GLN A 199 -22.54 1.26 1.80
N GLU A 200 -22.31 2.37 2.49
CA GLU A 200 -20.98 2.88 2.82
C GLU A 200 -20.20 1.88 3.68
N LEU A 201 -20.81 1.33 4.74
CA LEU A 201 -20.21 0.31 5.59
C LEU A 201 -19.84 -0.97 4.80
N LEU A 202 -20.72 -1.44 3.92
CA LEU A 202 -20.44 -2.59 3.06
C LEU A 202 -19.28 -2.34 2.09
N ASN A 203 -19.19 -1.13 1.53
CA ASN A 203 -18.10 -0.75 0.64
C ASN A 203 -16.76 -0.67 1.39
N LEU A 204 -16.76 -0.13 2.61
CA LEU A 204 -15.60 -0.13 3.49
C LEU A 204 -15.15 -1.56 3.80
N TYR A 205 -16.08 -2.43 4.21
CA TYR A 205 -15.78 -3.84 4.49
C TYR A 205 -15.15 -4.55 3.28
N ARG A 206 -15.71 -4.36 2.06
CA ARG A 206 -15.13 -4.89 0.82
C ARG A 206 -13.72 -4.36 0.56
N SER A 207 -13.48 -3.08 0.81
CA SER A 207 -12.16 -2.46 0.63
C SER A 207 -11.12 -3.07 1.59
N VAL A 208 -11.50 -3.27 2.85
CA VAL A 208 -10.66 -3.91 3.87
C VAL A 208 -10.34 -5.35 3.47
N VAL A 209 -11.34 -6.15 3.09
CA VAL A 209 -11.15 -7.54 2.64
C VAL A 209 -10.21 -7.60 1.43
N LYS A 210 -10.42 -6.74 0.42
CA LYS A 210 -9.56 -6.69 -0.77
C LYS A 210 -8.12 -6.33 -0.42
N SER A 211 -7.92 -5.38 0.49
CA SER A 211 -6.60 -4.95 0.93
C SER A 211 -5.88 -6.03 1.73
N SER A 212 -6.60 -6.74 2.60
CA SER A 212 -6.09 -7.90 3.34
C SER A 212 -5.65 -9.03 2.42
N ASN A 213 -6.44 -9.35 1.38
CA ASN A 213 -6.07 -10.36 0.39
C ASN A 213 -4.79 -9.97 -0.38
N LYS A 214 -4.65 -8.71 -0.78
CA LYS A 214 -3.43 -8.21 -1.43
C LYS A 214 -2.21 -8.30 -0.53
N LEU A 215 -2.36 -7.92 0.75
CA LEU A 215 -1.29 -8.03 1.74
C LEU A 215 -0.85 -9.50 1.91
N ASN A 216 -1.80 -10.42 2.05
CA ASN A 216 -1.52 -11.84 2.19
C ASN A 216 -0.79 -12.39 0.96
N GLN A 217 -1.23 -12.01 -0.25
CA GLN A 217 -0.55 -12.39 -1.48
C GLN A 217 0.88 -11.84 -1.53
N GLY A 218 1.08 -10.55 -1.25
CA GLY A 218 2.41 -9.94 -1.24
C GLY A 218 3.34 -10.57 -0.19
N LEU A 219 2.80 -10.94 0.98
CA LEU A 219 3.56 -11.67 2.00
C LEU A 219 3.96 -13.06 1.52
N GLN A 220 3.05 -13.79 0.87
CA GLN A 220 3.34 -15.11 0.32
C GLN A 220 4.41 -15.05 -0.78
N GLU A 221 4.34 -14.06 -1.67
CA GLU A 221 5.33 -13.80 -2.72
C GLU A 221 6.69 -13.43 -2.11
N ALA A 222 6.72 -12.57 -1.09
CA ALA A 222 7.95 -12.21 -0.38
C ALA A 222 8.59 -13.41 0.31
N LEU A 223 7.79 -14.26 0.97
CA LEU A 223 8.28 -15.50 1.59
C LEU A 223 8.85 -16.48 0.57
N GLN A 224 8.18 -16.65 -0.58
CA GLN A 224 8.70 -17.51 -1.66
C GLN A 224 10.00 -16.96 -2.23
N THR A 225 10.09 -15.65 -2.45
CA THR A 225 11.30 -15.00 -2.96
C THR A 225 12.46 -15.15 -1.97
N ALA A 226 12.23 -14.87 -0.68
CA ALA A 226 13.24 -15.04 0.36
C ALA A 226 13.71 -16.51 0.48
N ALA A 227 12.79 -17.47 0.35
CA ALA A 227 13.14 -18.90 0.35
C ALA A 227 14.00 -19.27 -0.87
N ALA A 228 13.68 -18.75 -2.05
CA ALA A 228 14.45 -18.96 -3.27
C ALA A 228 15.87 -18.35 -3.17
N GLU A 229 15.97 -17.09 -2.75
CA GLU A 229 17.27 -16.40 -2.56
C GLU A 229 18.14 -17.09 -1.50
N SER A 230 17.54 -17.54 -0.40
CA SER A 230 18.25 -18.31 0.64
C SER A 230 18.80 -19.63 0.10
N SER A 231 18.01 -20.33 -0.74
CA SER A 231 18.47 -21.57 -1.38
C SER A 231 19.65 -21.34 -2.33
N GLN A 232 19.61 -20.25 -3.09
CA GLN A 232 20.69 -19.87 -4.01
C GLN A 232 21.96 -19.46 -3.27
N HIS A 233 21.83 -18.67 -2.19
CA HIS A 233 22.96 -18.33 -1.32
C HIS A 233 23.60 -19.57 -0.72
N ARG A 234 22.79 -20.53 -0.24
CA ARG A 234 23.30 -21.79 0.30
C ARG A 234 24.04 -22.62 -0.76
N ALA A 235 23.57 -22.64 -2.00
CA ALA A 235 24.25 -23.31 -3.10
C ALA A 235 25.60 -22.66 -3.41
N PHE A 236 25.64 -21.32 -3.48
CA PHE A 236 26.88 -20.57 -3.70
C PHE A 236 27.92 -20.79 -2.60
N VAL A 237 27.51 -20.72 -1.32
CA VAL A 237 28.40 -21.01 -0.18
C VAL A 237 28.98 -22.43 -0.28
N ARG A 238 28.16 -23.41 -0.67
CA ARG A 238 28.62 -24.80 -0.86
C ARG A 238 29.68 -24.92 -1.96
N GLU A 239 29.52 -24.20 -3.07
CA GLU A 239 30.54 -24.19 -4.14
C GLU A 239 31.86 -23.54 -3.68
N ILE A 240 31.79 -22.48 -2.87
CA ILE A 240 32.97 -21.88 -2.25
C ILE A 240 33.68 -22.88 -1.33
N ASP A 241 32.94 -23.60 -0.48
CA ASP A 241 33.52 -24.61 0.41
C ASP A 241 34.25 -25.71 -0.37
N ILE A 242 33.65 -26.17 -1.47
CA ILE A 242 34.25 -27.17 -2.36
C ILE A 242 35.53 -26.63 -3.02
N LEU A 243 35.51 -25.36 -3.46
CA LEU A 243 36.67 -24.73 -4.08
C LEU A 243 37.82 -24.55 -3.08
N ASN A 244 37.51 -24.10 -1.86
CA ASN A 244 38.49 -23.97 -0.77
C ASN A 244 39.13 -25.32 -0.42
N ALA A 245 38.34 -26.39 -0.32
CA ALA A 245 38.85 -27.72 -0.06
C ALA A 245 39.79 -28.22 -1.17
N ARG A 246 39.46 -27.96 -2.43
CA ARG A 246 40.34 -28.29 -3.58
C ARG A 246 41.65 -27.52 -3.53
N LEU A 247 41.59 -26.23 -3.19
CA LEU A 247 42.77 -25.36 -3.14
C LEU A 247 43.75 -25.83 -2.05
N ILE A 248 43.25 -26.18 -0.86
CA ILE A 248 44.08 -26.75 0.22
C ILE A 248 44.76 -28.04 -0.24
N HIS A 249 44.00 -28.95 -0.84
CA HIS A 249 44.53 -30.22 -1.35
C HIS A 249 45.63 -30.02 -2.40
N ASP A 250 45.45 -29.09 -3.34
CA ASP A 250 46.44 -28.81 -4.37
C ASP A 250 47.72 -28.15 -3.81
N ILE A 251 47.59 -27.32 -2.77
CA ILE A 251 48.74 -26.78 -2.02
C ILE A 251 49.51 -27.91 -1.33
N GLU A 252 48.83 -28.81 -0.61
CA GLU A 252 49.48 -29.93 0.06
C GLU A 252 50.20 -30.84 -0.95
N LYS A 253 49.56 -31.12 -2.09
CA LYS A 253 50.14 -31.91 -3.17
C LYS A 253 51.38 -31.24 -3.75
N THR A 254 51.32 -29.94 -4.07
CA THR A 254 52.47 -29.20 -4.61
C THR A 254 53.61 -29.09 -3.59
N GLN A 255 53.31 -28.90 -2.31
CA GLN A 255 54.29 -28.92 -1.22
C GLN A 255 55.00 -30.29 -1.14
N SER A 256 54.24 -31.39 -1.22
CA SER A 256 54.82 -32.75 -1.19
C SER A 256 55.71 -33.02 -2.41
N GLN A 257 55.30 -32.57 -3.60
CA GLN A 257 56.09 -32.66 -4.82
C GLN A 257 57.37 -31.84 -4.71
N PHE A 258 57.30 -30.62 -4.18
CA PHE A 258 58.46 -29.77 -3.95
C PHE A 258 59.44 -30.42 -2.97
N LYS A 259 58.94 -30.96 -1.85
CA LYS A 259 59.75 -31.70 -0.87
C LYS A 259 60.46 -32.89 -1.53
N SER A 260 59.76 -33.67 -2.35
CA SER A 260 60.35 -34.81 -3.07
C SER A 260 61.43 -34.39 -4.06
N VAL A 261 61.23 -33.30 -4.80
CA VAL A 261 62.25 -32.75 -5.70
C VAL A 261 63.46 -32.28 -4.90
N PHE A 262 63.24 -31.59 -3.78
CA PHE A 262 64.31 -31.10 -2.92
C PHE A 262 65.12 -32.24 -2.29
N GLU A 263 64.47 -33.29 -1.80
CA GLU A 263 65.13 -34.51 -1.28
C GLU A 263 65.97 -35.20 -2.35
N LYS A 264 65.47 -35.30 -3.59
CA LYS A 264 66.24 -35.88 -4.72
C LYS A 264 67.47 -35.04 -5.05
N VAL A 265 67.36 -33.71 -5.05
CA VAL A 265 68.50 -32.81 -5.29
C VAL A 265 69.54 -33.00 -4.18
N PHE A 266 69.12 -33.04 -2.92
CA PHE A 266 70.02 -33.20 -1.78
C PHE A 266 70.72 -34.56 -1.79
N TYR A 267 69.98 -35.64 -2.07
CA TYR A 267 70.53 -36.99 -2.20
C TYR A 267 71.57 -37.08 -3.34
N ASN A 268 71.31 -36.41 -4.47
CA ASN A 268 72.26 -36.35 -5.59
C ASN A 268 73.51 -35.53 -5.27
N ILE A 269 73.39 -34.47 -4.46
CA ILE A 269 74.54 -33.68 -3.97
C ILE A 269 75.36 -34.49 -2.98
N GLU A 270 74.71 -35.19 -2.05
CA GLU A 270 75.38 -36.03 -1.05
C GLU A 270 76.14 -37.19 -1.71
N THR A 271 75.53 -37.88 -2.66
CA THR A 271 76.20 -38.93 -3.44
C THR A 271 77.30 -38.38 -4.35
N GLY A 272 77.12 -37.19 -4.94
CA GLY A 272 78.17 -36.48 -5.66
C GLY A 272 79.34 -36.05 -4.77
N ALA A 273 79.05 -35.60 -3.54
CA ALA A 273 80.06 -35.20 -2.56
C ALA A 273 80.82 -36.40 -1.98
N VAL A 274 80.15 -37.53 -1.73
CA VAL A 274 80.80 -38.81 -1.36
C VAL A 274 81.68 -39.31 -2.51
N SER A 275 81.25 -39.12 -3.76
CA SER A 275 82.11 -39.38 -4.92
C SER A 275 83.30 -38.42 -4.97
N ILE A 276 83.15 -37.14 -4.62
CA ILE A 276 84.28 -36.19 -4.57
C ILE A 276 85.22 -36.51 -3.41
N VAL A 277 84.74 -36.93 -2.24
CA VAL A 277 85.59 -37.33 -1.11
C VAL A 277 86.36 -38.61 -1.43
N ASN A 278 85.73 -39.61 -2.06
CA ASN A 278 86.42 -40.81 -2.52
C ASN A 278 87.37 -40.51 -3.69
N THR A 279 87.00 -39.60 -4.59
CA THR A 279 87.84 -39.19 -5.72
C THR A 279 89.01 -38.32 -5.25
N VAL A 280 88.85 -37.41 -4.29
CA VAL A 280 89.92 -36.59 -3.68
C VAL A 280 90.84 -37.46 -2.80
N ALA A 281 90.29 -38.45 -2.08
CA ALA A 281 91.08 -39.47 -1.40
C ALA A 281 91.88 -40.34 -2.38
N SER A 282 91.35 -40.60 -3.58
CA SER A 282 92.08 -41.30 -4.65
C SER A 282 93.03 -40.39 -5.46
N MET A 283 92.77 -39.08 -5.51
CA MET A 283 93.56 -38.09 -6.27
C MET A 283 94.73 -37.49 -5.47
N LEU A 284 94.71 -37.57 -4.13
CA LEU A 284 95.91 -37.35 -3.30
C LEU A 284 97.01 -38.41 -3.55
N GLY A 285 96.69 -39.49 -4.26
CA GLY A 285 97.63 -40.53 -4.68
C GLY A 285 98.22 -40.39 -6.09
N SER A 286 97.73 -39.47 -6.93
CA SER A 286 98.25 -39.34 -8.30
C SER A 286 98.00 -37.96 -8.89
N VAL A 287 99.07 -37.16 -8.94
CA VAL A 287 99.14 -35.90 -9.70
C VAL A 287 99.32 -36.25 -11.18
N GLN A 288 98.70 -35.41 -12.03
CA GLN A 288 98.90 -35.28 -13.48
C GLN A 288 97.96 -36.13 -14.36
N ASP A 289 96.77 -35.57 -14.71
CA ASP A 289 96.16 -35.63 -16.07
C ASP A 289 94.66 -35.23 -16.19
N GLN A 290 94.04 -34.61 -15.18
CA GLN A 290 92.63 -34.13 -15.30
C GLN A 290 92.44 -32.65 -14.97
N ALA A 291 93.11 -31.78 -15.72
CA ALA A 291 92.75 -30.35 -15.78
C ALA A 291 91.49 -30.08 -16.65
N THR A 292 90.98 -31.08 -17.39
CA THR A 292 89.85 -30.92 -18.33
C THR A 292 88.50 -31.42 -17.81
N ALA A 293 88.48 -32.35 -16.83
CA ALA A 293 87.25 -32.89 -16.25
C ALA A 293 86.68 -32.02 -15.11
N LEU A 294 87.54 -31.26 -14.42
CA LEU A 294 87.15 -30.35 -13.35
C LEU A 294 86.52 -29.05 -13.90
N ASP A 295 87.03 -28.54 -15.02
CA ASP A 295 86.45 -27.37 -15.70
C ASP A 295 85.03 -27.65 -16.23
N LYS A 296 84.82 -28.84 -16.81
CA LYS A 296 83.53 -29.25 -17.40
C LYS A 296 82.40 -29.40 -16.37
N ASN A 297 82.72 -29.88 -15.16
CA ASN A 297 81.74 -30.01 -14.08
C ASN A 297 81.46 -28.67 -13.36
N ILE A 298 82.48 -27.82 -13.20
CA ILE A 298 82.30 -26.48 -12.65
C ILE A 298 81.45 -25.61 -13.60
N GLN A 299 81.64 -25.74 -14.92
CA GLN A 299 80.81 -25.04 -15.90
C GLN A 299 79.35 -25.56 -15.93
N ASN A 300 79.12 -26.87 -15.73
CA ASN A 300 77.78 -27.43 -15.71
C ASN A 300 76.99 -27.03 -14.44
N VAL A 301 77.64 -26.99 -13.29
CA VAL A 301 77.03 -26.53 -12.02
C VAL A 301 76.76 -25.02 -12.07
N SER A 302 77.68 -24.24 -12.63
CA SER A 302 77.48 -22.82 -12.92
C SER A 302 76.27 -22.60 -13.85
N ALA A 303 76.11 -23.42 -14.89
CA ALA A 303 74.99 -23.34 -15.82
C ALA A 303 73.64 -23.65 -15.14
N GLU A 304 73.56 -24.64 -14.26
CA GLU A 304 72.33 -24.98 -13.53
C GLU A 304 71.95 -23.95 -12.45
N VAL A 305 72.93 -23.36 -11.75
CA VAL A 305 72.69 -22.24 -10.82
C VAL A 305 72.21 -21.01 -11.58
N THR A 306 72.82 -20.72 -12.72
CA THR A 306 72.40 -19.61 -13.60
C THR A 306 70.98 -19.83 -14.10
N LYS A 307 70.64 -21.06 -14.54
CA LYS A 307 69.30 -21.45 -14.97
C LYS A 307 68.26 -21.29 -13.86
N LEU A 308 68.56 -21.73 -12.64
CA LEU A 308 67.68 -21.55 -11.48
C LEU A 308 67.45 -20.07 -11.17
N GLN A 309 68.51 -19.25 -11.24
CA GLN A 309 68.41 -17.81 -11.03
C GLN A 309 67.53 -17.13 -12.09
N TYR A 310 67.61 -17.58 -13.36
CA TYR A 310 66.70 -17.13 -14.41
C TYR A 310 65.25 -17.56 -14.15
N THR A 311 65.00 -18.81 -13.76
CA THR A 311 63.63 -19.29 -13.46
C THR A 311 63.02 -18.56 -12.27
N PHE A 312 63.79 -18.27 -11.23
CA PHE A 312 63.30 -17.53 -10.07
C PHE A 312 62.96 -16.08 -10.43
N ARG A 313 63.77 -15.46 -11.29
CA ARG A 313 63.52 -14.10 -11.79
C ARG A 313 62.27 -14.04 -12.66
N ASP A 314 62.07 -15.05 -13.50
CA ASP A 314 60.87 -15.18 -14.35
C ASP A 314 59.59 -15.33 -13.52
N LEU A 315 59.61 -16.17 -12.48
CA LEU A 315 58.49 -16.31 -11.54
C LEU A 315 58.18 -15.05 -10.75
N LEU A 316 59.21 -14.31 -10.31
CA LEU A 316 59.01 -13.02 -9.64
C LEU A 316 58.36 -12.00 -10.56
N ASP A 317 58.76 -11.96 -11.84
CA ASP A 317 58.20 -11.05 -12.84
C ASP A 317 56.75 -11.42 -13.20
N GLU A 318 56.44 -12.73 -13.30
CA GLU A 318 55.09 -13.24 -13.51
C GLU A 318 54.16 -12.89 -12.33
N VAL A 319 54.63 -13.04 -11.09
CA VAL A 319 53.84 -12.69 -9.90
C VAL A 319 53.60 -11.19 -9.81
N LEU A 320 54.62 -10.37 -10.06
CA LEU A 320 54.50 -8.91 -10.03
C LEU A 320 53.53 -8.41 -11.10
N SER A 321 53.64 -8.91 -12.33
CA SER A 321 52.73 -8.54 -13.43
C SER A 321 51.29 -8.99 -13.18
N ARG A 322 51.10 -10.19 -12.60
CA ARG A 322 49.77 -10.69 -12.25
C ARG A 322 49.12 -9.90 -11.12
N ASN A 323 49.91 -9.46 -10.14
CA ASN A 323 49.44 -8.62 -9.05
C ASN A 323 48.98 -7.22 -9.54
N GLU A 324 49.71 -6.66 -10.50
CA GLU A 324 49.31 -5.40 -11.17
C GLU A 324 47.99 -5.56 -11.94
N GLN A 325 47.85 -6.64 -12.72
CA GLN A 325 46.61 -6.94 -13.44
C GLN A 325 45.40 -7.11 -12.52
N ILE A 326 45.56 -7.80 -11.38
CA ILE A 326 44.50 -7.99 -10.38
C ILE A 326 44.07 -6.64 -9.79
N THR A 327 45.03 -5.76 -9.50
CA THR A 327 44.75 -4.42 -8.96
C THR A 327 43.96 -3.56 -9.96
N LEU A 328 44.38 -3.58 -11.23
CA LEU A 328 43.67 -2.88 -12.32
C LEU A 328 42.25 -3.41 -12.51
N ALA A 329 42.07 -4.73 -12.51
CA ALA A 329 40.75 -5.36 -12.64
C ALA A 329 39.83 -5.00 -11.46
N HIS A 330 40.34 -4.99 -10.23
CA HIS A 330 39.58 -4.57 -9.05
C HIS A 330 39.15 -3.10 -9.15
N GLN A 331 40.05 -2.21 -9.58
CA GLN A 331 39.75 -0.80 -9.74
C GLN A 331 38.69 -0.57 -10.82
N GLN A 332 38.80 -1.28 -11.96
CA GLN A 332 37.83 -1.16 -13.05
C GLN A 332 36.44 -1.67 -12.65
N ASN A 333 36.37 -2.79 -11.92
CA ASN A 333 35.10 -3.27 -11.37
C ASN A 333 34.49 -2.26 -10.39
N ALA A 334 35.29 -1.66 -9.49
CA ALA A 334 34.80 -0.64 -8.56
C ALA A 334 34.23 0.60 -9.29
N MET A 335 34.89 1.05 -10.35
CA MET A 335 34.39 2.16 -11.19
C MET A 335 33.08 1.80 -11.88
N SER A 336 32.98 0.59 -12.47
CA SER A 336 31.76 0.13 -13.13
C SER A 336 30.58 -0.02 -12.17
N HIS A 337 30.81 -0.58 -10.98
CA HIS A 337 29.79 -0.68 -9.93
C HIS A 337 29.32 0.71 -9.46
N ASN A 338 30.24 1.67 -9.32
CA ASN A 338 29.89 3.04 -8.94
C ASN A 338 29.07 3.74 -10.04
N GLU A 339 29.44 3.57 -11.32
CA GLU A 339 28.68 4.12 -12.45
C GLU A 339 27.26 3.54 -12.52
N LEU A 340 27.11 2.24 -12.32
CA LEU A 340 25.80 1.58 -12.26
C LEU A 340 24.95 2.13 -11.11
N ALA A 341 25.54 2.30 -9.93
CA ALA A 341 24.84 2.86 -8.76
C ALA A 341 24.39 4.31 -9.02
N LEU A 342 25.23 5.14 -9.65
CA LEU A 342 24.89 6.50 -10.04
C LEU A 342 23.79 6.54 -11.10
N SER A 343 23.83 5.65 -12.09
CA SER A 343 22.79 5.52 -13.12
C SER A 343 21.44 5.10 -12.51
N LEU A 344 21.46 4.13 -11.58
CA LEU A 344 20.27 3.70 -10.86
C LEU A 344 19.67 4.83 -10.03
N ARG A 345 20.50 5.56 -9.28
CA ARG A 345 20.08 6.73 -8.49
C ARG A 345 19.44 7.79 -9.39
N SER A 346 20.07 8.12 -10.51
CA SER A 346 19.55 9.11 -11.46
C SER A 346 18.21 8.69 -12.08
N LYS A 347 18.04 7.40 -12.43
CA LYS A 347 16.76 6.88 -12.94
C LYS A 347 15.65 6.94 -11.88
N LEU A 348 15.96 6.63 -10.63
CA LEU A 348 15.01 6.74 -9.52
C LEU A 348 14.63 8.19 -9.24
N GLU A 349 15.59 9.12 -9.24
CA GLU A 349 15.32 10.56 -9.10
C GLU A 349 14.44 11.09 -10.24
N SER A 350 14.72 10.68 -11.48
CA SER A 350 13.90 11.03 -12.64
C SER A 350 12.47 10.50 -12.53
N LEU A 351 12.28 9.24 -12.11
CA LEU A 351 10.95 8.64 -11.93
C LEU A 351 10.17 9.37 -10.83
N VAL A 352 10.80 9.64 -9.70
CA VAL A 352 10.18 10.37 -8.59
C VAL A 352 9.80 11.79 -9.01
N GLN A 353 10.66 12.47 -9.75
CA GLN A 353 10.40 13.85 -10.19
C GLN A 353 9.34 13.93 -11.29
N GLU A 354 9.31 12.96 -12.22
CA GLU A 354 8.29 12.85 -13.25
C GLU A 354 6.91 12.52 -12.66
N ASP A 355 6.84 11.56 -11.73
CA ASP A 355 5.58 11.19 -11.09
C ASP A 355 5.06 12.30 -10.16
N MET A 356 5.95 12.99 -9.43
CA MET A 356 5.56 14.17 -8.65
C MET A 356 5.08 15.31 -9.55
N ALA A 357 5.77 15.61 -10.66
CA ALA A 357 5.35 16.66 -11.58
C ALA A 357 3.99 16.36 -12.22
N ARG A 358 3.72 15.11 -12.59
CA ARG A 358 2.40 14.68 -13.08
C ARG A 358 1.33 14.82 -12.00
N LEU A 359 1.64 14.44 -10.76
CA LEU A 359 0.71 14.58 -9.64
C LEU A 359 0.38 16.06 -9.38
N PHE A 360 1.39 16.93 -9.32
CA PHE A 360 1.20 18.36 -9.14
C PHE A 360 0.39 18.97 -10.28
N HIS A 361 0.67 18.63 -11.53
CA HIS A 361 -0.10 19.15 -12.66
C HIS A 361 -1.56 18.69 -12.63
N ASN A 362 -1.82 17.45 -12.20
CA ASN A 362 -3.18 16.95 -12.03
C ASN A 362 -3.92 17.67 -10.88
N VAL A 363 -3.22 18.01 -9.81
CA VAL A 363 -3.78 18.77 -8.68
C VAL A 363 -4.04 20.22 -9.07
N GLU A 364 -3.13 20.88 -9.79
CA GLU A 364 -3.33 22.25 -10.29
C GLU A 364 -4.44 22.32 -11.35
N ALA A 365 -4.53 21.34 -12.25
CA ALA A 365 -5.63 21.27 -13.22
C ALA A 365 -6.99 21.06 -12.52
N PHE A 366 -7.00 20.29 -11.44
CA PHE A 366 -8.19 20.11 -10.60
C PHE A 366 -8.56 21.40 -9.86
N ASP A 367 -7.59 22.11 -9.29
CA ASP A 367 -7.80 23.38 -8.59
C ASP A 367 -8.22 24.52 -9.53
N ALA A 368 -7.63 24.62 -10.72
CA ALA A 368 -8.05 25.56 -11.76
C ALA A 368 -9.47 25.26 -12.28
N SER A 369 -9.86 23.98 -12.31
CA SER A 369 -11.24 23.59 -12.62
C SER A 369 -12.21 24.05 -11.53
N LEU A 370 -11.85 23.92 -10.25
CA LEU A 370 -12.62 24.42 -9.11
C LEU A 370 -12.71 25.95 -9.09
N ALA A 371 -11.60 26.65 -9.32
CA ALA A 371 -11.57 28.11 -9.37
C ALA A 371 -12.35 28.66 -10.57
N GLY A 372 -12.28 28.01 -11.74
CA GLY A 372 -13.06 28.38 -12.91
C GLY A 372 -14.58 28.23 -12.70
N MET A 373 -14.99 27.20 -11.96
CA MET A 373 -16.37 27.05 -11.51
C MET A 373 -16.78 28.18 -10.55
N ALA A 374 -15.94 28.53 -9.58
CA ALA A 374 -16.20 29.62 -8.66
C ALA A 374 -16.24 31.01 -9.34
N LEU A 375 -15.39 31.26 -10.35
CA LEU A 375 -15.35 32.54 -11.06
C LEU A 375 -16.53 32.71 -12.05
N TRP A 376 -17.02 31.62 -12.63
CA TRP A 376 -18.25 31.63 -13.43
C TRP A 376 -19.47 32.02 -12.60
N GLU A 377 -19.51 31.59 -11.33
CA GLU A 377 -20.55 31.97 -10.37
C GLU A 377 -20.56 33.49 -10.09
N VAL A 378 -19.39 34.14 -10.12
CA VAL A 378 -19.22 35.57 -9.78
C VAL A 378 -19.35 36.50 -11.00
N ARG A 379 -19.10 36.00 -12.23
CA ARG A 379 -19.08 36.82 -13.46
C ARG A 379 -20.32 36.66 -14.35
N ALA A 380 -21.38 36.01 -13.87
CA ALA A 380 -22.68 36.04 -14.55
C ALA A 380 -23.22 37.50 -14.58
N PRO A 381 -23.51 38.08 -15.76
CA PRO A 381 -23.83 39.49 -15.86
C PRO A 381 -25.22 39.81 -15.31
N ILE A 382 -25.25 40.82 -14.45
CA ILE A 382 -26.45 41.58 -14.08
C ILE A 382 -26.92 42.35 -15.31
N GLY A 383 -28.07 41.97 -15.88
CA GLY A 383 -28.92 42.87 -16.68
C GLY A 383 -29.24 42.43 -18.10
N ALA A 384 -30.49 41.99 -18.30
CA ALA A 384 -31.28 42.38 -19.47
C ALA A 384 -32.67 42.77 -18.96
N ARG A 385 -32.91 44.08 -18.99
CA ARG A 385 -34.13 44.80 -18.64
C ARG A 385 -35.10 44.70 -19.83
N THR A 386 -36.30 44.17 -19.60
CA THR A 386 -37.57 44.64 -20.17
C THR A 386 -38.67 44.31 -19.19
#